data_AF-A0A1Y4SE36-F1
#
_entry.id   AF-A0A1Y4SE36-F1
#
_cell.length_a   1.000
_cell.length_b   1.000
_cell.length_c   1.000
_cell.angle_alpha   90.00
_cell.angle_beta   90.00
_cell.angle_gamma   90.00
#
_symmetry.space_group_name_H-M   'P 1'
#
loop_
_entity.id
_entity.type
_entity.pdbx_description
1 polymer ?
#
loop_
_entity_poly.entity_id
_entity_poly.type
_entity_poly.pdbx_seq_one_letter_code
_entity_poly.pdbx_strand_id
1 'polypeptide(L)'
;MEEHGFTHAFYPDCCVFVKRNEEGGKLERITVTQFEYYKCIKIEIDILPTYLHLPFIDEKNVIIENRKVKKSSLEGWIYKTEEDIKQILEMIKESLEKKGFEYLDIILNDPEDLYPTYSEYKDMYENHEKYLNDFKKEYDFNADDTDKALEALQKALDDFPNRITEENRSQLLPVIAAYGAIFVAKGGRWTWNEDSKKSMISYPHKNLSVDHIIIPASEIYGGIQGNRKHSICKAIAKELKYIR
;
A
#
# COMPACT_ATOMS: atom_id res chain seq x y z
N MET A 1 -6.55 -17.16 15.50
CA MET A 1 -6.17 -16.60 14.18
C MET A 1 -7.18 -16.96 13.12
N GLU A 2 -7.38 -18.24 12.81
CA GLU A 2 -8.34 -18.67 11.76
C GLU A 2 -9.78 -18.26 12.08
N GLU A 3 -10.18 -18.31 13.35
CA GLU A 3 -11.47 -17.81 13.84
C GLU A 3 -11.71 -16.32 13.54
N HIS A 4 -10.64 -15.56 13.29
CA HIS A 4 -10.68 -14.14 12.91
C HIS A 4 -10.53 -13.92 11.39
N GLY A 5 -10.61 -14.99 10.58
CA GLY A 5 -10.58 -14.95 9.12
C GLY A 5 -9.19 -15.00 8.49
N PHE A 6 -8.15 -15.32 9.26
CA PHE A 6 -6.80 -15.49 8.73
C PHE A 6 -6.62 -16.90 8.13
N THR A 7 -6.05 -16.96 6.94
CA THR A 7 -5.40 -18.17 6.42
C THR A 7 -3.96 -18.23 6.92
N HIS A 8 -3.32 -19.40 6.91
CA HIS A 8 -1.96 -19.53 7.43
C HIS A 8 -1.07 -20.40 6.54
N ALA A 9 0.24 -20.16 6.62
CA ALA A 9 1.28 -20.97 5.99
C ALA A 9 2.44 -21.17 6.97
N PHE A 10 2.97 -22.40 7.02
CA PHE A 10 4.14 -22.74 7.81
C PHE A 10 5.38 -22.84 6.92
N TYR A 11 6.45 -22.21 7.38
CA TYR A 11 7.80 -22.29 6.83
C TYR A 11 8.74 -22.84 7.92
N PRO A 12 9.96 -23.29 7.57
CA PRO A 12 10.88 -23.89 8.55
C PRO A 12 11.18 -23.01 9.77
N ASP A 13 11.20 -21.69 9.60
CA ASP A 13 11.57 -20.71 10.62
C ASP A 13 10.44 -19.72 10.97
N CYS A 14 9.31 -19.75 10.27
CA CYS A 14 8.21 -18.83 10.55
C CYS A 14 6.83 -19.39 10.25
N CYS A 15 5.82 -18.82 10.89
CA CYS A 15 4.42 -18.97 10.55
C CYS A 15 3.87 -17.63 10.10
N VAL A 16 3.18 -17.62 8.96
CA VAL A 16 2.59 -16.41 8.39
C VAL A 16 1.08 -16.58 8.35
N PHE A 17 0.36 -15.64 8.96
CA PHE A 17 -1.08 -15.52 8.93
C PHE A 17 -1.47 -14.37 8.02
N VAL A 18 -2.40 -14.61 7.11
CA VAL A 18 -2.84 -13.63 6.10
C VAL A 18 -4.36 -13.56 6.05
N LYS A 19 -4.89 -12.35 6.13
CA LYS A 19 -6.30 -12.04 5.86
C LYS A 19 -6.37 -10.95 4.78
N ARG A 20 -7.24 -11.15 3.80
CA ARG A 20 -7.47 -10.22 2.68
C ARG A 20 -8.92 -9.80 2.67
N ASN A 21 -9.17 -8.50 2.56
CA ASN A 21 -10.51 -7.98 2.28
C ASN A 21 -10.71 -7.86 0.77
N GLU A 22 -11.80 -8.45 0.25
CA GLU A 22 -12.09 -8.57 -1.18
C GLU A 22 -12.37 -7.23 -1.86
N GLU A 23 -13.01 -6.26 -1.17
CA GLU A 23 -13.44 -5.01 -1.80
C GLU A 23 -12.34 -3.93 -1.88
N GLY A 24 -11.31 -4.02 -1.02
CA GLY A 24 -10.24 -3.03 -0.93
C GLY A 24 -8.84 -3.55 -1.24
N GLY A 25 -8.64 -4.86 -1.33
CA GLY A 25 -7.30 -5.42 -1.41
C GLY A 25 -6.45 -5.11 -0.16
N LYS A 26 -7.08 -4.75 0.97
CA LYS A 26 -6.39 -4.66 2.26
C LYS A 26 -5.91 -6.05 2.67
N LEU A 27 -4.65 -6.11 3.03
CA LEU A 27 -3.92 -7.25 3.52
C LEU A 27 -3.56 -6.98 4.96
N GLU A 28 -4.06 -7.84 5.85
CA GLU A 28 -3.51 -8.00 7.19
C GLU A 28 -2.55 -9.17 7.15
N ARG A 29 -1.34 -8.98 7.67
CA ARG A 29 -0.35 -10.04 7.80
C ARG A 29 0.21 -10.04 9.21
N ILE A 30 0.24 -11.22 9.82
CA ILE A 30 0.94 -11.45 11.08
C ILE A 30 1.99 -12.52 10.82
N THR A 31 3.25 -12.20 11.05
CA THR A 31 4.37 -13.13 10.90
C THR A 31 4.99 -13.39 12.26
N VAL A 32 5.09 -14.66 12.64
CA VAL A 32 5.79 -15.11 13.84
C VAL A 32 7.02 -15.88 13.40
N THR A 33 8.20 -15.34 13.68
CA THR A 33 9.49 -15.89 13.22
C THR A 33 10.32 -16.37 14.40
N GLN A 34 10.82 -17.59 14.30
CA GLN A 34 11.80 -18.17 15.22
C GLN A 34 13.21 -18.02 14.63
N PHE A 35 14.02 -17.15 15.23
CA PHE A 35 15.42 -17.00 14.89
C PHE A 35 16.27 -17.95 15.72
N GLU A 36 16.58 -19.13 15.16
CA GLU A 36 17.29 -20.18 15.90
C GLU A 36 18.69 -19.78 16.37
N TYR A 37 19.42 -19.02 15.55
CA TYR A 37 20.78 -18.57 15.87
C TYR A 37 20.79 -17.65 17.09
N TYR A 38 19.82 -16.74 17.17
CA TYR A 38 19.67 -15.79 18.28
C TYR A 38 18.83 -16.33 19.43
N LYS A 39 18.25 -17.53 19.25
CA LYS A 39 17.29 -18.16 20.17
C LYS A 39 16.22 -17.17 20.60
N CYS A 40 15.59 -16.51 19.63
CA CYS A 40 14.50 -15.58 19.88
C CYS A 40 13.32 -15.78 18.92
N ILE A 41 12.13 -15.36 19.37
CA ILE A 41 10.91 -15.31 18.57
C ILE A 41 10.51 -13.85 18.41
N LYS A 42 10.18 -13.44 17.19
CA LYS A 42 9.69 -12.10 16.86
C LYS A 42 8.30 -12.19 16.25
N ILE A 43 7.48 -11.17 16.49
CA ILE A 43 6.24 -10.93 15.77
C ILE A 43 6.36 -9.67 14.92
N GLU A 44 5.85 -9.73 13.70
CA GLU A 44 5.69 -8.59 12.81
C GLU A 44 4.24 -8.56 12.34
N ILE A 45 3.63 -7.37 12.34
CA ILE A 45 2.24 -7.19 11.96
C ILE A 45 2.14 -6.05 10.97
N ASP A 46 1.54 -6.34 9.81
CA ASP A 46 1.41 -5.40 8.71
C ASP A 46 -0.03 -5.21 8.28
N ILE A 47 -0.39 -3.97 7.92
CA ILE A 47 -1.63 -3.62 7.22
C ILE A 47 -1.26 -2.88 5.94
N LEU A 48 -1.74 -3.36 4.79
CA LEU A 48 -1.42 -2.79 3.47
C LEU A 48 -2.62 -2.84 2.51
N PRO A 49 -2.89 -1.80 1.69
CA PRO A 49 -2.31 -0.47 1.79
C PRO A 49 -2.89 0.32 2.97
N THR A 50 -2.08 1.23 3.49
CA THR A 50 -2.51 2.33 4.36
C THR A 50 -1.67 3.56 3.98
N TYR A 51 -2.29 4.74 3.99
CA TYR A 51 -1.64 6.00 3.69
C TYR A 51 -1.60 6.96 4.88
N LEU A 52 -2.45 6.74 5.89
CA LEU A 52 -2.46 7.50 7.14
C LEU A 52 -1.78 6.78 8.31
N HIS A 53 -1.77 5.44 8.30
CA HIS A 53 -1.13 4.64 9.35
C HIS A 53 0.25 4.15 8.93
N LEU A 54 1.06 3.75 9.92
CA LEU A 54 2.29 3.02 9.60
C LEU A 54 1.92 1.63 9.09
N PRO A 55 2.50 1.19 7.95
CA PRO A 55 2.20 -0.13 7.41
C PRO A 55 2.68 -1.25 8.34
N PHE A 56 3.70 -0.98 9.17
CA PHE A 56 4.19 -1.85 10.23
C PHE A 56 3.61 -1.39 11.56
N ILE A 57 2.86 -2.27 12.22
CA ILE A 57 2.25 -1.96 13.51
C ILE A 57 3.29 -2.10 14.62
N ASP A 58 3.46 -1.04 15.42
CA ASP A 58 4.29 -1.11 16.62
C ASP A 58 3.70 -2.16 17.57
N GLU A 59 4.51 -3.16 17.87
CA GLU A 59 4.19 -4.24 18.80
C GLU A 59 3.69 -3.75 20.16
N LYS A 60 4.04 -2.55 20.62
CA LYS A 60 3.53 -2.00 21.90
C LYS A 60 2.03 -1.77 21.88
N ASN A 61 1.47 -1.48 20.71
CA ASN A 61 0.03 -1.30 20.53
C ASN A 61 -0.71 -2.63 20.67
N VAL A 62 -0.06 -3.75 20.29
CA VAL A 62 -0.71 -5.07 20.16
C VAL A 62 -0.32 -6.05 21.26
N ILE A 63 0.92 -6.01 21.74
CA ILE A 63 1.47 -6.94 22.72
C ILE A 63 1.27 -6.41 24.14
N ILE A 64 0.82 -7.29 25.04
CA ILE A 64 0.74 -7.05 26.47
C ILE A 64 2.00 -7.66 27.08
N GLU A 65 2.85 -6.83 27.69
CA GLU A 65 4.12 -7.31 28.24
C GLU A 65 3.90 -8.36 29.33
N ASN A 66 4.55 -9.51 29.18
CA ASN A 66 4.60 -10.56 30.18
C ASN A 66 6.00 -10.62 30.81
N ARG A 67 6.09 -10.33 32.11
CA ARG A 67 7.37 -10.31 32.86
C ARG A 67 8.10 -11.66 32.90
N LYS A 68 7.41 -12.76 32.58
CA LYS A 68 8.03 -14.10 32.53
C LYS A 68 8.90 -14.32 31.30
N VAL A 69 8.64 -13.60 30.21
CA VAL A 69 9.43 -13.69 28.98
C VAL A 69 10.37 -12.50 28.86
N LYS A 70 11.62 -12.76 28.49
CA LYS A 70 12.65 -11.72 28.40
C LYS A 70 12.77 -11.23 26.97
N LYS A 71 12.67 -9.92 26.77
CA LYS A 71 12.93 -9.29 25.47
C LYS A 71 14.42 -9.04 25.26
N SER A 72 14.89 -9.30 24.05
CA SER A 72 16.26 -9.00 23.60
C SER A 72 16.37 -7.56 23.11
N SER A 73 17.60 -7.08 22.93
CA SER A 73 17.88 -5.83 22.25
C SER A 73 17.58 -5.86 20.75
N LEU A 74 17.31 -7.05 20.18
CA LEU A 74 16.89 -7.25 18.78
C LEU A 74 15.36 -7.28 18.65
N GLU A 75 14.64 -6.78 19.65
CA GLU A 75 13.17 -6.69 19.72
C GLU A 75 12.43 -8.05 19.73
N GLY A 76 13.11 -9.18 19.60
CA GLY A 76 12.53 -10.52 19.80
C GLY A 76 12.56 -10.99 21.27
N TRP A 77 11.67 -11.90 21.65
CA TRP A 77 11.67 -12.58 22.95
C TRP A 77 12.61 -13.78 22.95
N ILE A 78 13.47 -13.86 23.96
CA ILE A 78 14.51 -14.89 24.09
C ILE A 78 13.91 -16.17 24.67
N TYR A 79 14.28 -17.32 24.11
CA TYR A 79 13.94 -18.63 24.63
C TYR A 79 15.20 -19.48 24.87
N LYS A 80 15.12 -20.43 25.80
CA LYS A 80 16.16 -21.45 26.03
C LYS A 80 15.60 -22.86 25.96
N THR A 81 14.32 -23.00 26.30
CA THR A 81 13.60 -24.27 26.39
C THR A 81 12.35 -24.23 25.52
N GLU A 82 11.79 -25.39 25.23
CA GLU A 82 10.47 -25.50 24.58
C GLU A 82 9.36 -24.84 25.42
N GLU A 83 9.50 -24.83 26.74
CA GLU A 83 8.53 -24.19 27.63
C GLU A 83 8.58 -22.66 27.49
N ASP A 84 9.76 -22.07 27.31
CA ASP A 84 9.88 -20.64 27.00
C ASP A 84 9.19 -20.30 25.67
N ILE A 85 9.35 -21.17 24.65
CA ILE A 85 8.68 -21.01 23.36
C ILE A 85 7.16 -21.00 23.54
N LYS A 86 6.61 -21.98 24.27
CA LYS A 86 5.17 -22.05 24.56
C LYS A 86 4.67 -20.79 25.27
N GLN A 87 5.41 -20.28 26.26
CA GLN A 87 5.04 -19.07 26.97
C GLN A 87 5.05 -17.81 26.07
N ILE A 88 6.02 -17.70 25.16
CA ILE A 88 6.06 -16.60 24.20
C ILE A 88 4.86 -16.67 23.25
N LEU A 89 4.58 -17.86 22.70
CA LEU A 89 3.45 -18.06 21.78
C LEU A 89 2.10 -17.80 22.47
N GLU A 90 1.91 -18.25 23.71
CA GLU A 90 0.68 -17.97 24.46
C GLU A 90 0.55 -16.47 24.77
N MET A 91 1.64 -15.78 25.14
CA MET A 91 1.60 -14.32 25.32
C MET A 91 1.19 -13.60 24.03
N ILE A 92 1.74 -13.99 22.88
CA ILE A 92 1.37 -13.41 21.57
C ILE A 92 -0.12 -13.63 21.31
N LYS A 93 -0.59 -14.88 21.45
CA LYS A 93 -1.98 -15.26 21.24
C LYS A 93 -2.92 -14.47 22.15
N GLU A 94 -2.70 -14.48 23.46
CA GLU A 94 -3.53 -13.75 24.42
C GLU A 94 -3.55 -12.24 24.15
N SER A 95 -2.40 -11.67 23.75
CA SER A 95 -2.31 -10.24 23.45
C SER A 95 -3.15 -9.87 22.22
N LEU A 96 -3.09 -10.71 21.18
CA LEU A 96 -3.90 -10.53 19.98
C LEU A 96 -5.39 -10.65 20.26
N GLU A 97 -5.79 -11.67 21.05
CA GLU A 97 -7.18 -11.89 21.44
C GLU A 97 -7.73 -10.75 22.32
N LYS A 98 -6.93 -10.21 23.25
CA LYS A 98 -7.38 -9.18 24.20
C LYS A 98 -7.43 -7.78 23.63
N LYS A 99 -6.51 -7.41 22.73
CA LYS A 99 -6.45 -6.04 22.17
C LYS A 99 -5.96 -5.97 20.72
N GLY A 100 -5.17 -6.94 20.26
CA GLY A 100 -4.55 -6.86 18.94
C GLY A 100 -5.55 -6.81 17.80
N PHE A 101 -6.52 -7.74 17.76
CA PHE A 101 -7.50 -7.75 16.67
C PHE A 101 -8.40 -6.52 16.67
N GLU A 102 -8.79 -6.00 17.84
CA GLU A 102 -9.54 -4.74 17.93
C GLU A 102 -8.72 -3.57 17.39
N TYR A 103 -7.44 -3.48 17.75
CA TYR A 103 -6.55 -2.44 17.23
C TYR A 103 -6.39 -2.52 15.71
N LEU A 104 -6.25 -3.73 15.15
CA LEU A 104 -6.19 -3.92 13.71
C LEU A 104 -7.51 -3.53 13.03
N ASP A 105 -8.65 -3.89 13.62
CA ASP A 105 -9.98 -3.54 13.09
C ASP A 105 -10.20 -2.02 13.03
N ILE A 106 -9.75 -1.27 14.04
CA ILE A 106 -9.81 0.20 14.06
C ILE A 106 -9.05 0.80 12.86
N ILE A 107 -7.85 0.30 12.56
CA ILE A 107 -7.04 0.79 11.43
C ILE A 107 -7.67 0.38 10.09
N LEU A 108 -8.19 -0.84 10.00
CA LEU A 108 -8.78 -1.35 8.77
C LEU A 108 -10.05 -0.61 8.40
N ASN A 109 -10.83 -0.21 9.40
CA ASN A 109 -12.11 0.48 9.21
C ASN A 109 -11.99 1.99 9.42
N ASP A 110 -10.78 2.55 9.41
CA ASP A 110 -10.59 3.99 9.45
C ASP A 110 -11.19 4.64 8.18
N PRO A 111 -12.28 5.42 8.30
CA PRO A 111 -12.94 6.04 7.16
C PRO A 111 -12.08 7.16 6.53
N GLU A 112 -11.02 7.59 7.21
CA GLU A 112 -10.12 8.63 6.74
C GLU A 112 -9.01 8.06 5.85
N ASP A 113 -8.63 6.80 6.07
CA ASP A 113 -7.54 6.11 5.37
C ASP A 113 -8.02 5.49 4.05
N LEU A 114 -8.39 6.36 3.11
CA LEU A 114 -8.87 5.98 1.79
C LEU A 114 -7.72 5.67 0.83
N TYR A 115 -7.93 4.64 0.02
CA TYR A 115 -7.05 4.15 -1.05
C TYR A 115 -7.92 3.70 -2.24
N PRO A 116 -7.35 3.55 -3.44
CA PRO A 116 -8.15 3.20 -4.61
C PRO A 116 -8.76 1.81 -4.45
N THR A 117 -10.05 1.68 -4.74
CA THR A 117 -10.76 0.39 -4.70
C THR A 117 -10.50 -0.44 -5.94
N TYR A 118 -10.84 -1.73 -5.88
CA TYR A 118 -10.86 -2.59 -7.06
C TYR A 118 -11.71 -2.01 -8.21
N SER A 119 -12.90 -1.49 -7.88
CA SER A 119 -13.81 -0.93 -8.89
C SER A 119 -13.21 0.30 -9.57
N GLU A 120 -12.54 1.18 -8.83
CA GLU A 120 -11.85 2.34 -9.40
C GLU A 120 -10.66 1.93 -10.27
N TYR A 121 -9.87 0.94 -9.85
CA TYR A 121 -8.79 0.43 -10.69
C TYR A 121 -9.33 -0.12 -12.01
N LYS A 122 -10.38 -0.93 -11.95
CA LYS A 122 -10.98 -1.55 -13.13
C LYS A 122 -11.61 -0.50 -14.06
N ASP A 123 -12.38 0.42 -13.49
CA ASP A 123 -12.98 1.52 -14.24
C ASP A 123 -11.92 2.42 -14.89
N MET A 124 -10.80 2.70 -14.21
CA MET A 124 -9.67 3.40 -14.80
C MET A 124 -9.08 2.64 -15.99
N TYR A 125 -8.88 1.31 -15.88
CA TYR A 125 -8.37 0.52 -17.00
C TYR A 125 -9.28 0.59 -18.22
N GLU A 126 -10.59 0.46 -18.02
CA GLU A 126 -11.59 0.42 -19.08
C GLU A 126 -11.90 1.80 -19.67
N ASN A 127 -11.78 2.88 -18.88
CA ASN A 127 -12.28 4.22 -19.23
C ASN A 127 -11.23 5.35 -19.17
N HIS A 128 -9.94 5.06 -19.03
CA HIS A 128 -8.88 6.09 -18.94
C HIS A 128 -8.90 7.14 -20.06
N GLU A 129 -9.24 6.77 -21.30
CA GLU A 129 -9.32 7.74 -22.42
C GLU A 129 -10.44 8.77 -22.23
N LYS A 130 -11.60 8.32 -21.70
CA LYS A 130 -12.72 9.21 -21.36
C LYS A 130 -12.28 10.20 -20.28
N TYR A 131 -11.67 9.70 -19.21
CA TYR A 131 -11.19 10.54 -18.11
C TYR A 131 -10.09 11.51 -18.53
N LEU A 132 -9.20 11.09 -19.43
CA LEU A 132 -8.20 11.98 -20.02
C LEU A 132 -8.85 13.11 -20.83
N ASN A 133 -9.90 12.81 -21.60
CA ASN A 133 -10.64 13.84 -22.35
C ASN A 133 -11.37 14.81 -21.42
N ASP A 134 -11.89 14.34 -20.28
CA ASP A 134 -12.47 15.21 -19.27
C ASP A 134 -11.41 16.13 -18.65
N PHE A 135 -10.22 15.60 -18.32
CA PHE A 135 -9.10 16.41 -17.84
C PHE A 135 -8.71 17.51 -18.84
N LYS A 136 -8.62 17.17 -20.14
CA LYS A 136 -8.26 18.12 -21.22
C LYS A 136 -9.28 19.23 -21.45
N LYS A 137 -10.54 19.07 -21.00
CA LYS A 137 -11.55 20.14 -21.09
C LYS A 137 -11.32 21.22 -20.04
N GLU A 138 -10.75 20.85 -18.89
CA GLU A 138 -10.55 21.73 -17.75
C GLU A 138 -9.14 22.33 -17.70
N TYR A 139 -8.14 21.57 -18.16
CA TYR A 139 -6.73 21.95 -18.10
C TYR A 139 -6.10 21.94 -19.50
N ASP A 140 -5.25 22.92 -19.78
CA ASP A 140 -4.44 22.97 -21.02
C ASP A 140 -3.36 21.87 -20.97
N PHE A 141 -3.76 20.65 -21.31
CA PHE A 141 -2.95 19.45 -21.14
C PHE A 141 -2.50 18.88 -22.48
N ASN A 142 -1.19 18.74 -22.63
CA ASN A 142 -0.56 18.06 -23.76
C ASN A 142 0.50 17.06 -23.26
N ALA A 143 0.19 15.76 -23.31
CA ALA A 143 1.09 14.70 -22.82
C ALA A 143 2.44 14.62 -23.58
N ASP A 144 2.49 15.08 -24.83
CA ASP A 144 3.72 15.08 -25.62
C ASP A 144 4.72 16.14 -25.13
N ASP A 145 4.20 17.26 -24.63
CA ASP A 145 4.93 18.36 -24.01
C ASP A 145 5.00 18.13 -22.49
N THR A 146 6.07 17.48 -22.05
CA THR A 146 6.23 17.04 -20.66
C THR A 146 6.14 18.18 -19.65
N ASP A 147 6.71 19.35 -19.94
CA ASP A 147 6.69 20.48 -19.00
C ASP A 147 5.26 21.00 -18.83
N LYS A 148 4.53 21.22 -19.94
CA LYS A 148 3.12 21.62 -19.88
C LYS A 148 2.23 20.57 -19.21
N ALA A 149 2.48 19.29 -19.49
CA ALA A 149 1.71 18.20 -18.88
C ALA A 149 1.87 18.17 -17.36
N LEU A 150 3.10 18.36 -16.87
CA LEU A 150 3.40 18.41 -15.44
C LEU A 150 2.84 19.67 -14.77
N GLU A 151 2.89 20.82 -15.44
CA GLU A 151 2.26 22.06 -14.94
C GLU A 151 0.74 21.91 -14.81
N ALA A 152 0.08 21.37 -15.83
CA ALA A 152 -1.37 21.11 -15.80
C ALA A 152 -1.74 20.10 -14.71
N LEU A 153 -0.97 19.02 -14.56
CA LEU A 153 -1.18 18.02 -13.52
C LEU A 153 -0.98 18.60 -12.11
N GLN A 154 0.08 19.40 -11.91
CA GLN A 154 0.35 20.06 -10.63
C GLN A 154 -0.79 21.01 -10.27
N LYS A 155 -1.28 21.80 -11.23
CA LYS A 155 -2.43 22.68 -11.02
C LYS A 155 -3.66 21.91 -10.57
N ALA A 156 -4.01 20.80 -11.25
CA ALA A 156 -5.15 19.98 -10.85
C ALA A 156 -4.99 19.37 -9.44
N LEU A 157 -3.77 19.00 -9.05
CA LEU A 157 -3.48 18.51 -7.70
C LEU A 157 -3.62 19.61 -6.63
N ASP A 158 -3.21 20.83 -6.95
CA ASP A 158 -3.32 21.99 -6.07
C ASP A 158 -4.77 22.45 -5.93
N ASP A 159 -5.57 22.35 -6.99
CA ASP A 159 -7.01 22.64 -7.00
C ASP A 159 -7.83 21.57 -6.24
N PHE A 160 -7.34 20.33 -6.16
CA PHE A 160 -7.99 19.26 -5.40
C PHE A 160 -7.88 19.52 -3.87
N PRO A 161 -8.87 19.14 -3.05
CA PRO A 161 -8.77 19.25 -1.59
C PRO A 161 -7.53 18.57 -0.99
N ASN A 162 -7.07 18.98 0.19
CA ASN A 162 -5.89 18.37 0.84
C ASN A 162 -6.13 16.95 1.34
N ARG A 163 -7.37 16.46 1.27
CA ARG A 163 -7.74 15.15 1.74
C ARG A 163 -8.77 14.52 0.81
N ILE A 164 -8.66 13.20 0.65
CA ILE A 164 -9.59 12.39 -0.12
C ILE A 164 -10.73 11.98 0.81
N THR A 165 -11.96 12.07 0.32
CA THR A 165 -13.19 11.61 0.96
C THR A 165 -14.01 10.80 -0.04
N GLU A 166 -15.00 10.04 0.44
CA GLU A 166 -15.89 9.28 -0.45
C GLU A 166 -16.63 10.18 -1.45
N GLU A 167 -16.92 11.43 -1.09
CA GLU A 167 -17.64 12.38 -1.93
C GLU A 167 -16.76 12.96 -3.06
N ASN A 168 -15.45 13.07 -2.84
CA ASN A 168 -14.54 13.74 -3.78
C ASN A 168 -13.61 12.79 -4.55
N ARG A 169 -13.50 11.52 -4.15
CA ARG A 169 -12.57 10.55 -4.75
C ARG A 169 -12.74 10.36 -6.26
N SER A 170 -13.97 10.44 -6.77
CA SER A 170 -14.25 10.31 -8.20
C SER A 170 -13.65 11.44 -9.04
N GLN A 171 -13.41 12.61 -8.45
CA GLN A 171 -12.76 13.74 -9.11
C GLN A 171 -11.26 13.48 -9.37
N LEU A 172 -10.68 12.43 -8.77
CA LEU A 172 -9.30 12.02 -9.04
C LEU A 172 -9.15 11.21 -10.33
N LEU A 173 -10.24 10.65 -10.89
CA LEU A 173 -10.14 9.79 -12.07
C LEU A 173 -9.54 10.55 -13.28
N PRO A 174 -9.95 11.79 -13.61
CA PRO A 174 -9.29 12.59 -14.64
C PRO A 174 -7.80 12.86 -14.35
N VAL A 175 -7.45 13.14 -13.09
CA VAL A 175 -6.06 13.39 -12.66
C VAL A 175 -5.19 12.14 -12.84
N ILE A 176 -5.71 10.98 -12.45
CA ILE A 176 -5.05 9.67 -12.58
C ILE A 176 -4.86 9.32 -14.06
N ALA A 177 -5.87 9.59 -14.90
CA ALA A 177 -5.77 9.37 -16.34
C ALA A 177 -4.72 10.28 -16.99
N ALA A 178 -4.66 11.57 -16.61
CA ALA A 178 -3.64 12.51 -17.06
C ALA A 178 -2.23 12.08 -16.65
N TYR A 179 -2.05 11.66 -15.39
CA TYR A 179 -0.79 11.06 -14.93
C TYR A 179 -0.37 9.92 -15.87
N GLY A 180 -1.25 8.95 -16.13
CA GLY A 180 -0.91 7.80 -16.98
C GLY A 180 -0.61 8.20 -18.42
N ALA A 181 -1.33 9.17 -18.96
CA ALA A 181 -1.15 9.68 -20.32
C ALA A 181 0.27 10.23 -20.57
N ILE A 182 0.90 10.84 -19.56
CA ILE A 182 2.29 11.33 -19.66
C ILE A 182 3.26 10.18 -19.97
N PHE A 183 3.07 9.02 -19.33
CA PHE A 183 3.89 7.84 -19.58
C PHE A 183 3.53 7.18 -20.91
N VAL A 184 2.24 7.13 -21.26
CA VAL A 184 1.78 6.59 -22.55
C VAL A 184 2.37 7.36 -23.73
N ALA A 185 2.45 8.69 -23.65
CA ALA A 185 3.09 9.53 -24.67
C ALA A 185 4.59 9.22 -24.87
N LYS A 186 5.22 8.53 -23.92
CA LYS A 186 6.62 8.07 -23.99
C LYS A 186 6.74 6.56 -24.24
N GLY A 187 5.70 5.91 -24.75
CA GLY A 187 5.71 4.48 -25.09
C GLY A 187 5.27 3.54 -23.96
N GLY A 188 4.74 4.09 -22.87
CA GLY A 188 4.03 3.32 -21.87
C GLY A 188 2.67 2.83 -22.37
N ARG A 189 2.07 1.87 -21.66
CA ARG A 189 0.73 1.35 -21.94
C ARG A 189 -0.02 1.06 -20.65
N TRP A 190 -1.33 1.32 -20.65
CA TRP A 190 -2.21 0.83 -19.60
C TRP A 190 -2.29 -0.70 -19.65
N THR A 191 -2.16 -1.33 -18.50
CA THR A 191 -2.26 -2.78 -18.33
C THR A 191 -3.10 -3.10 -17.11
N TRP A 192 -3.87 -4.18 -17.22
CA TRP A 192 -4.57 -4.77 -16.10
C TRP A 192 -3.77 -5.93 -15.53
N ASN A 193 -3.54 -5.92 -14.23
CA ASN A 193 -2.89 -7.03 -13.54
C ASN A 193 -3.95 -7.88 -12.83
N GLU A 194 -4.15 -9.12 -13.29
CA GLU A 194 -5.17 -10.01 -12.76
C GLU A 194 -4.91 -10.46 -11.31
N ASP A 195 -3.65 -10.63 -10.93
CA ASP A 195 -3.29 -11.15 -9.59
C ASP A 195 -3.50 -10.11 -8.50
N SER A 196 -3.11 -8.86 -8.78
CA SER A 196 -3.25 -7.74 -7.85
C SER A 196 -4.55 -6.96 -8.05
N LYS A 197 -5.30 -7.23 -9.13
CA LYS A 197 -6.55 -6.57 -9.51
C LYS A 197 -6.42 -5.04 -9.58
N LYS A 198 -5.35 -4.57 -10.23
CA LYS A 198 -5.00 -3.16 -10.36
C LYS A 198 -4.78 -2.76 -11.80
N SER A 199 -5.17 -1.53 -12.14
CA SER A 199 -4.73 -0.84 -13.35
C SER A 199 -3.36 -0.23 -13.13
N MET A 200 -2.50 -0.41 -14.12
CA MET A 200 -1.09 -0.05 -14.06
C MET A 200 -0.66 0.58 -15.38
N ILE A 201 0.46 1.29 -15.37
CA ILE A 201 1.20 1.62 -16.59
C ILE A 201 2.45 0.78 -16.63
N SER A 202 2.66 0.09 -17.74
CA SER A 202 3.90 -0.63 -18.06
C SER A 202 4.68 0.15 -19.12
N TYR A 203 5.98 0.38 -18.92
CA TYR A 203 6.83 1.10 -19.88
C TYR A 203 8.26 0.54 -19.94
N PRO A 204 8.93 0.65 -21.09
CA PRO A 204 10.29 0.14 -21.26
C PRO A 204 11.31 1.01 -20.50
N HIS A 205 12.01 0.42 -19.53
CA HIS A 205 12.97 1.15 -18.69
C HIS A 205 14.42 0.91 -19.12
N LYS A 206 15.22 1.97 -19.25
CA LYS A 206 16.60 1.95 -19.80
C LYS A 206 17.49 0.92 -19.12
N ASN A 207 17.40 0.85 -17.78
CA ASN A 207 18.28 0.02 -16.96
C ASN A 207 17.73 -1.37 -16.65
N LEU A 208 16.53 -1.73 -17.14
CA LEU A 208 15.88 -3.01 -16.79
C LEU A 208 15.68 -3.88 -18.03
N SER A 209 15.83 -5.19 -17.88
CA SER A 209 15.53 -6.15 -18.96
C SER A 209 14.03 -6.35 -19.19
N VAL A 210 13.20 -5.86 -18.27
CA VAL A 210 11.74 -5.95 -18.28
C VAL A 210 11.12 -4.57 -18.21
N ASP A 211 9.86 -4.46 -18.63
CA ASP A 211 9.10 -3.22 -18.48
C ASP A 211 8.98 -2.87 -16.99
N HIS A 212 9.18 -1.59 -16.67
CA HIS A 212 8.88 -1.05 -15.36
C HIS A 212 7.37 -0.82 -15.23
N ILE A 213 6.86 -0.87 -14.00
CA ILE A 213 5.45 -0.80 -13.69
C ILE A 213 5.23 0.30 -12.67
N ILE A 214 4.25 1.15 -12.93
CA ILE A 214 3.75 2.15 -11.97
C ILE A 214 2.24 2.00 -11.82
N ILE A 215 1.71 2.45 -10.68
CA ILE A 215 0.30 2.34 -10.34
C ILE A 215 -0.23 3.76 -10.07
N PRO A 216 -0.67 4.51 -11.11
CA PRO A 216 -0.99 5.93 -10.98
C PRO A 216 -1.97 6.24 -9.85
N ALA A 217 -3.04 5.45 -9.69
CA ALA A 217 -4.02 5.68 -8.64
C ALA A 217 -3.41 5.55 -7.23
N SER A 218 -2.51 4.57 -7.00
CA SER A 218 -1.82 4.42 -5.71
C SER A 218 -0.91 5.62 -5.40
N GLU A 219 -0.19 6.12 -6.41
CA GLU A 219 0.71 7.28 -6.26
C GLU A 219 -0.06 8.57 -5.96
N ILE A 220 -1.18 8.81 -6.66
CA ILE A 220 -2.04 9.97 -6.42
C ILE A 220 -2.65 9.91 -5.01
N TYR A 221 -3.24 8.77 -4.63
CA TYR A 221 -3.85 8.63 -3.30
C TYR A 221 -2.83 8.80 -2.17
N GLY A 222 -1.71 8.08 -2.23
CA GLY A 222 -0.65 8.16 -1.21
C GLY A 222 0.09 9.51 -1.19
N GLY A 223 0.12 10.21 -2.33
CA GLY A 223 0.64 11.56 -2.44
C GLY A 223 -0.27 12.60 -1.79
N ILE A 224 -1.58 12.51 -1.98
CA ILE A 224 -2.55 13.44 -1.37
C ILE A 224 -2.69 13.17 0.13
N GLN A 225 -3.00 11.93 0.53
CA GLN A 225 -3.19 11.55 1.94
C GLN A 225 -1.94 11.80 2.78
N GLY A 226 -0.76 11.64 2.18
CA GLY A 226 0.52 11.93 2.81
C GLY A 226 0.94 13.40 2.79
N ASN A 227 0.10 14.35 2.34
CA ASN A 227 0.43 15.77 2.17
C ASN A 227 1.68 16.04 1.28
N ARG A 228 1.85 15.23 0.23
CA ARG A 228 3.01 15.23 -0.69
C ARG A 228 2.64 15.51 -2.15
N LYS A 229 1.53 16.22 -2.41
CA LYS A 229 1.08 16.57 -3.77
C LYS A 229 2.19 17.12 -4.68
N HIS A 230 2.96 18.08 -4.18
CA HIS A 230 4.10 18.70 -4.87
C HIS A 230 5.25 17.73 -5.22
N SER A 231 5.29 16.55 -4.60
CA SER A 231 6.28 15.51 -4.88
C SER A 231 5.85 14.57 -6.00
N ILE A 232 4.56 14.50 -6.33
CA ILE A 232 4.02 13.63 -7.39
C ILE A 232 4.65 14.00 -8.74
N CYS A 233 4.55 15.26 -9.16
CA CYS A 233 5.11 15.72 -10.44
C CYS A 233 6.64 15.59 -10.48
N LYS A 234 7.32 15.77 -9.34
CA LYS A 234 8.78 15.54 -9.23
C LYS A 234 9.13 14.07 -9.43
N ALA A 235 8.34 13.15 -8.88
CA ALA A 235 8.53 11.73 -9.08
C ALA A 235 8.33 11.34 -10.55
N ILE A 236 7.26 11.83 -11.19
CA ILE A 236 7.03 11.62 -12.63
C ILE A 236 8.23 12.12 -13.45
N ALA A 237 8.64 13.38 -13.25
CA ALA A 237 9.77 13.97 -13.98
C ALA A 237 11.08 13.19 -13.81
N LYS A 238 11.28 12.56 -12.64
CA LYS A 238 12.42 11.69 -12.39
C LYS A 238 12.30 10.38 -13.18
N GLU A 239 11.14 9.73 -13.14
CA GLU A 239 10.90 8.45 -13.82
C GLU A 239 10.98 8.56 -15.34
N LEU A 240 10.47 9.65 -15.93
CA LEU A 240 10.52 9.88 -17.37
C LEU A 240 11.95 9.86 -17.95
N LYS A 241 12.97 10.19 -17.15
CA LYS A 241 14.39 10.15 -17.59
C LYS A 241 14.85 8.73 -17.93
N TYR A 242 14.19 7.72 -17.36
CA TYR A 242 14.55 6.33 -17.49
C TYR A 242 13.73 5.57 -18.54
N ILE A 243 12.80 6.22 -19.24
CA ILE A 243 12.03 5.57 -20.32
C ILE A 243 12.87 5.49 -21.60
N ARG A 244 12.99 4.28 -22.17
CA ARG A 244 13.80 3.99 -23.36
C ARG A 244 13.37 4.76 -24.60
#